data_AF-A0A932C9N9-F1
#
_entry.id   AF-A0A932C9N9-F1
#
_cell.length_a   1.000
_cell.length_b   1.000
_cell.length_c   1.000
_cell.angle_alpha   90.00
_cell.angle_beta   90.00
_cell.angle_gamma   90.00
#
_symmetry.space_group_name_H-M   'P 1'
#
loop_
_entity.id
_entity.type
_entity.pdbx_description
1 polymer ?
#
loop_
_entity_poly.entity_id
_entity_poly.type
_entity_poly.pdbx_seq_one_letter_code
_entity_poly.pdbx_strand_id
1 'polypeptide(L)'
;MIIARVLASAATAAGIAAWIVFLRADLVLSHYDAKAHLVVSRRVIDSMTPGWQQVGAVWLPLPHLIHAIPTQIDVLYRTGAFSSLVSIACFGTTVYAAARLVVRATGSPLGASVAAALLIMNPNLLYL
;
A
#
# COMPACT_ATOMS: atom_id res chain seq x y z
N MET A 1 19.28 3.05 14.16
CA MET A 1 18.88 2.26 12.98
C MET A 1 18.12 1.00 13.33
N ILE A 2 18.54 0.23 14.35
CA ILE A 2 17.85 -1.01 14.78
C ILE A 2 16.37 -0.74 15.13
N ILE A 3 16.10 0.27 15.97
CA ILE A 3 14.72 0.61 16.36
C ILE A 3 13.79 0.88 15.16
N ALA A 4 14.25 1.60 14.14
CA ALA A 4 13.46 1.87 12.95
C ALA A 4 13.12 0.60 12.17
N ARG A 5 14.04 -0.38 12.11
CA ARG A 5 13.79 -1.68 11.47
C ARG A 5 12.76 -2.49 12.25
N VAL A 6 12.88 -2.53 13.58
CA VAL A 6 11.91 -3.23 14.45
C VAL A 6 10.51 -2.62 14.29
N LEU A 7 10.41 -1.29 14.33
CA LEU A 7 9.13 -0.59 14.15
C LEU A 7 8.53 -0.82 12.75
N ALA A 8 9.37 -0.88 11.71
CA ALA A 8 8.92 -1.21 10.36
C ALA A 8 8.38 -2.64 10.25
N SER A 9 9.07 -3.62 10.85
CA SER A 9 8.58 -5.01 10.92
C SER A 9 7.26 -5.11 11.66
N ALA A 10 7.10 -4.37 12.77
CA ALA A 10 5.83 -4.31 13.51
C ALA A 10 4.71 -3.69 12.64
N ALA A 11 5.01 -2.63 11.88
CA ALA A 11 4.06 -2.01 10.96
C ALA A 11 3.65 -2.95 9.81
N THR A 12 4.60 -3.66 9.21
CA THR A 12 4.32 -4.69 8.20
C THR A 12 3.42 -5.79 8.77
N ALA A 13 3.71 -6.28 9.98
CA ALA A 13 2.88 -7.30 10.63
C ALA A 13 1.46 -6.80 10.93
N ALA A 14 1.32 -5.56 11.43
CA ALA A 14 0.02 -4.93 11.65
C ALA A 14 -0.75 -4.74 10.33
N GLY A 15 -0.08 -4.31 9.26
CA GLY A 15 -0.66 -4.18 7.93
C GLY A 15 -1.16 -5.51 7.36
N ILE A 16 -0.38 -6.59 7.52
CA ILE A 16 -0.80 -7.94 7.12
C ILE A 16 -2.03 -8.38 7.93
N ALA A 17 -2.02 -8.16 9.25
CA ALA A 17 -3.15 -8.51 10.11
C ALA A 17 -4.43 -7.76 9.71
N ALA A 18 -4.32 -6.44 9.47
CA ALA A 18 -5.44 -5.63 9.00
C ALA A 18 -5.93 -6.09 7.62
N TRP A 19 -5.02 -6.35 6.68
CA TRP A 19 -5.36 -6.86 5.35
C TRP A 19 -6.11 -8.19 5.43
N ILE A 20 -5.71 -9.12 6.30
CA ILE A 20 -6.43 -10.39 6.51
C ILE A 20 -7.86 -10.13 7.00
N VAL A 21 -8.07 -9.16 7.89
CA VAL A 21 -9.42 -8.78 8.36
C VAL A 21 -10.27 -8.26 7.19
N PHE A 22 -9.74 -7.34 6.39
CA PHE A 22 -10.47 -6.80 5.23
C PHE A 22 -10.70 -7.84 4.15
N LEU A 23 -9.76 -8.76 3.93
CA LEU A 23 -9.90 -9.87 2.98
C LEU A 23 -11.03 -10.82 3.39
N ARG A 24 -11.10 -11.19 4.67
CA ARG A 24 -12.17 -12.06 5.20
C ARG A 24 -13.54 -11.40 5.17
N ALA A 25 -13.58 -10.08 5.21
CA ALA A 25 -14.82 -9.30 5.13
C ALA A 25 -15.22 -8.94 3.69
N ASP A 26 -14.43 -9.31 2.68
CA ASP A 26 -14.61 -8.91 1.27
C ASP A 26 -14.59 -7.37 1.06
N LEU A 27 -13.76 -6.67 1.83
CA LEU A 27 -13.67 -5.20 1.87
C LEU A 27 -12.37 -4.64 1.28
N VAL A 28 -11.44 -5.48 0.81
CA VAL A 28 -10.13 -5.05 0.27
C VAL A 28 -10.28 -3.99 -0.83
N LEU A 29 -11.30 -4.13 -1.68
CA LEU A 29 -11.58 -3.19 -2.76
C LEU A 29 -12.81 -2.32 -2.48
N SER A 30 -13.22 -2.14 -1.22
CA SER A 30 -14.40 -1.33 -0.88
C SER A 30 -14.26 0.15 -1.25
N HIS A 31 -13.04 0.69 -1.29
CA HIS A 31 -12.80 2.05 -1.74
C HIS A 31 -12.85 2.18 -3.28
N TYR A 32 -13.57 3.18 -3.79
CA TYR A 32 -13.80 3.36 -5.23
C TYR A 32 -12.52 3.55 -6.03
N ASP A 33 -11.57 4.35 -5.53
CA ASP A 33 -10.31 4.58 -6.25
C ASP A 33 -9.44 3.32 -6.32
N ALA A 34 -9.52 2.42 -5.32
CA ALA A 34 -8.79 1.16 -5.35
C ALA A 34 -9.22 0.29 -6.55
N LYS A 35 -10.54 0.18 -6.80
CA LYS A 35 -11.06 -0.50 -7.99
C LYS A 35 -10.64 0.23 -9.27
N ALA A 36 -10.73 1.55 -9.28
CA ALA A 36 -10.41 2.34 -10.46
C ALA A 36 -8.95 2.17 -10.89
N HIS A 37 -8.00 2.17 -9.95
CA HIS A 37 -6.59 1.93 -10.26
C HIS A 37 -6.35 0.56 -10.89
N LEU A 38 -7.02 -0.49 -10.41
CA LEU A 38 -6.92 -1.83 -11.00
C LEU A 38 -7.48 -1.86 -12.43
N VAL A 39 -8.64 -1.23 -12.67
CA VAL A 39 -9.25 -1.13 -14.00
C VAL A 39 -8.33 -0.39 -14.97
N VAL A 40 -7.78 0.77 -14.55
CA VAL A 40 -6.86 1.56 -15.37
C VAL A 40 -5.60 0.75 -15.71
N SER A 41 -5.08 -0.02 -14.76
CA SER A 41 -3.91 -0.88 -14.99
C SER A 41 -4.22 -2.02 -15.95
N ARG A 42 -5.37 -2.69 -15.79
CA ARG A 42 -5.75 -3.83 -16.61
C ARG A 42 -5.99 -3.43 -18.06
N ARG A 43 -6.74 -2.33 -18.26
CA ARG A 43 -7.18 -1.88 -19.58
C ARG A 43 -6.06 -1.41 -20.51
N VAL A 44 -4.84 -1.19 -19.98
CA VAL A 44 -3.64 -0.92 -20.79
C VAL A 44 -3.41 -2.04 -21.80
N ILE A 45 -3.68 -3.28 -21.42
CA ILE A 45 -3.49 -4.48 -22.25
C ILE A 45 -4.83 -5.11 -22.63
N ASP A 46 -5.77 -5.19 -21.69
CA ASP A 46 -7.07 -5.86 -21.85
C ASP A 46 -8.21 -4.83 -21.98
N SER A 47 -8.37 -4.28 -23.19
CA SER A 47 -9.48 -3.40 -23.55
C SER A 47 -9.73 -3.37 -25.06
N MET A 48 -10.79 -2.68 -25.51
CA MET A 48 -11.04 -2.49 -26.94
C MET A 48 -10.02 -1.57 -27.62
N THR A 49 -9.30 -0.74 -26.85
CA THR A 49 -8.33 0.24 -27.36
C THR A 49 -7.04 0.16 -26.51
N PRO A 50 -6.36 -1.00 -26.51
CA PRO A 50 -5.19 -1.21 -25.68
C PRO A 50 -4.06 -0.26 -26.09
N GLY A 51 -3.24 0.14 -25.12
CA GLY A 51 -2.15 1.09 -25.34
C GLY A 51 -1.85 1.97 -24.14
N TRP A 52 -0.70 2.65 -24.20
CA TRP A 52 -0.23 3.55 -23.14
C TRP A 52 -1.14 4.76 -22.91
N GLN A 53 -1.98 5.10 -23.89
CA GLN A 53 -3.01 6.15 -23.77
C GLN A 53 -4.04 5.83 -22.68
N GLN A 54 -4.14 4.56 -22.25
CA GLN A 54 -5.01 4.14 -21.16
C GLN A 54 -4.44 4.46 -19.76
N VAL A 55 -3.12 4.70 -19.66
CA VAL A 55 -2.42 4.99 -18.41
C VAL A 55 -2.71 6.42 -17.97
N GLY A 56 -3.02 6.58 -16.68
CA GLY A 56 -3.33 7.89 -16.11
C GLY A 56 -4.80 8.27 -16.27
N ALA A 57 -5.12 9.47 -15.80
CA ALA A 57 -6.38 10.22 -15.94
C ALA A 57 -6.22 11.44 -15.03
N VAL A 58 -6.94 11.48 -13.91
CA VAL A 58 -6.74 12.45 -12.82
C VAL A 58 -5.57 12.08 -11.91
N TRP A 59 -5.05 10.84 -11.99
CA TRP A 59 -3.94 10.35 -11.16
C TRP A 59 -2.61 10.27 -11.93
N LEU A 60 -1.52 10.40 -11.19
CA LEU A 60 -0.17 10.09 -11.67
C LEU A 60 -0.06 8.63 -12.11
N PRO A 61 0.82 8.30 -13.08
CA PRO A 61 0.81 7.01 -13.75
C PRO A 61 1.42 5.87 -12.93
N LEU A 62 2.22 6.17 -11.90
CA LEU A 62 3.05 5.18 -11.19
C LEU A 62 2.25 3.97 -10.67
N PRO A 63 1.11 4.12 -9.96
CA PRO A 63 0.32 2.97 -9.52
C PRO A 63 -0.13 2.10 -10.70
N HIS A 64 -0.52 2.72 -11.81
CA HIS A 64 -0.99 2.00 -13.00
C HIS A 64 0.12 1.17 -13.64
N LEU A 65 1.34 1.71 -13.68
CA LEU A 65 2.50 1.02 -14.24
C LEU A 65 2.94 -0.15 -13.37
N ILE A 66 2.96 0.02 -12.04
CA ILE A 66 3.30 -1.03 -11.09
C ILE A 66 2.31 -2.22 -11.20
N HIS A 67 1.05 -1.94 -11.47
CA HIS A 67 -0.01 -2.93 -11.53
C HIS A 67 -0.34 -3.43 -12.94
N ALA A 68 0.28 -2.90 -14.00
CA ALA A 68 -0.08 -3.19 -15.39
C ALA A 68 -0.01 -4.69 -15.75
N ILE A 69 1.05 -5.40 -15.33
CA ILE A 69 1.20 -6.83 -15.57
C ILE A 69 0.43 -7.68 -14.54
N PRO A 70 0.51 -7.41 -13.22
CA PRO A 70 -0.23 -8.20 -12.22
C PRO A 70 -1.74 -8.24 -12.45
N THR A 71 -2.33 -7.14 -12.95
CA THR A 71 -3.78 -7.06 -13.19
C THR A 71 -4.27 -7.87 -14.38
N GLN A 72 -3.37 -8.44 -15.19
CA GLN A 72 -3.74 -9.40 -16.23
C GLN A 72 -4.03 -10.79 -15.66
N ILE A 73 -3.63 -11.05 -14.41
CA ILE A 73 -3.95 -12.29 -13.70
C ILE A 73 -5.27 -12.07 -12.96
N ASP A 74 -6.31 -12.79 -13.39
CA ASP A 74 -7.69 -12.60 -12.89
C ASP A 74 -7.81 -12.64 -11.37
N VAL A 75 -7.11 -13.56 -10.71
CA VAL A 75 -7.14 -13.67 -9.26
C VAL A 75 -6.56 -12.41 -8.61
N LEU A 76 -5.44 -11.88 -9.09
CA LEU A 76 -4.81 -10.68 -8.53
C LEU A 76 -5.64 -9.43 -8.81
N TYR A 77 -6.28 -9.35 -9.98
CA TYR A 77 -7.17 -8.25 -10.34
C TYR A 77 -8.44 -8.22 -9.50
N ARG A 78 -9.11 -9.37 -9.32
CA ARG A 78 -10.39 -9.43 -8.60
C ARG A 78 -10.23 -9.27 -7.09
N THR A 79 -9.10 -9.74 -6.54
CA THR A 79 -8.86 -9.70 -5.09
C THR A 79 -8.08 -8.46 -4.64
N GLY A 80 -7.36 -7.78 -5.56
CA GLY A 80 -6.45 -6.70 -5.19
C GLY A 80 -5.20 -7.17 -4.44
N ALA A 81 -4.93 -8.47 -4.35
CA ALA A 81 -3.88 -9.02 -3.48
C ALA A 81 -2.49 -8.45 -3.76
N PHE A 82 -2.13 -8.25 -5.03
CA PHE A 82 -0.84 -7.65 -5.38
C PHE A 82 -0.78 -6.17 -4.98
N SER A 83 -1.86 -5.42 -5.15
CA SER A 83 -1.93 -4.01 -4.76
C SER A 83 -1.80 -3.85 -3.25
N SER A 84 -2.51 -4.66 -2.46
CA SER A 84 -2.35 -4.66 -0.99
C SER A 84 -0.94 -5.05 -0.55
N LEU A 85 -0.27 -5.99 -1.24
CA LEU A 85 1.13 -6.33 -0.95
C LEU A 85 2.06 -5.11 -1.14
N VAL A 86 1.86 -4.35 -2.23
CA VAL A 86 2.59 -3.10 -2.48
C VAL A 86 2.30 -2.08 -1.38
N SER A 87 1.03 -1.88 -1.01
CA SER A 87 0.62 -0.98 0.08
C SER A 87 1.27 -1.35 1.42
N ILE A 88 1.27 -2.63 1.79
CA ILE A 88 1.90 -3.14 3.03
C ILE A 88 3.41 -2.86 3.04
N ALA A 89 4.10 -3.07 1.91
CA ALA A 89 5.52 -2.78 1.77
C ALA A 89 5.80 -1.27 1.89
N CYS A 90 4.98 -0.43 1.25
CA CYS A 90 5.05 1.02 1.38
C CYS A 90 4.76 1.49 2.81
N PHE A 91 3.82 0.86 3.50
CA PHE A 91 3.48 1.20 4.88
C PHE A 91 4.64 0.92 5.85
N GLY A 92 5.24 -0.27 5.76
CA GLY A 92 6.45 -0.61 6.53
C GLY A 92 7.61 0.36 6.23
N THR A 93 7.80 0.71 4.95
CA THR A 93 8.81 1.69 4.52
C THR A 93 8.54 3.09 5.07
N THR A 94 7.27 3.50 5.13
CA THR A 94 6.86 4.79 5.69
C THR A 94 7.17 4.86 7.17
N VAL A 95 6.83 3.83 7.94
CA VAL A 95 7.14 3.76 9.38
C VAL A 95 8.65 3.73 9.61
N TYR A 96 9.42 2.97 8.81
CA TYR A 96 10.87 2.99 8.86
C TYR A 96 11.44 4.40 8.66
N ALA A 97 11.00 5.08 7.60
CA ALA A 97 11.47 6.42 7.25
C ALA A 97 11.12 7.45 8.33
N ALA A 98 9.88 7.43 8.83
CA ALA A 98 9.43 8.30 9.91
C ALA A 98 10.23 8.08 11.20
N ALA A 99 10.38 6.83 11.64
CA ALA A 99 11.16 6.50 12.83
C ALA A 99 12.63 6.93 12.68
N ARG A 100 13.24 6.69 11.51
CA ARG A 100 14.62 7.13 11.22
C ARG A 100 14.74 8.65 11.25
N LEU A 101 13.77 9.36 10.68
CA LEU A 101 13.75 10.82 10.65
C LEU A 101 13.71 11.38 12.08
N VAL A 102 12.81 10.87 12.92
CA VAL A 102 12.67 11.34 14.31
C VAL A 102 13.95 11.09 15.11
N VAL A 103 14.54 9.89 15.03
CA VAL A 103 15.82 9.62 15.71
C VAL A 103 16.92 10.55 15.22
N ARG A 104 17.00 10.85 13.92
CA ARG A 104 18.04 11.74 13.39
C ARG A 104 17.84 13.20 13.76
N ALA A 105 16.61 13.66 13.82
CA ALA A 105 16.30 15.05 14.15
C ALA A 105 16.38 15.34 15.65
N THR A 106 16.06 14.35 16.50
CA THR A 106 15.87 14.57 17.95
C THR A 106 16.78 13.74 18.85
N GLY A 107 17.42 12.70 18.32
CA GLY A 107 18.12 11.69 19.12
C GLY A 107 17.21 10.78 19.96
N SER A 108 15.89 10.98 19.94
CA SER A 108 14.96 10.30 20.85
C SER A 108 14.41 8.99 20.27
N PRO A 109 14.76 7.81 20.86
CA PRO A 109 14.13 6.55 20.48
C PRO A 109 12.67 6.49 20.90
N LEU A 110 12.30 7.12 22.02
CA LEU A 110 10.91 7.19 22.47
C LEU A 110 10.05 7.98 21.47
N GLY A 111 10.55 9.11 20.98
CA GLY A 111 9.86 9.91 19.96
C GLY A 111 9.62 9.11 18.68
N ALA A 112 10.59 8.31 18.25
CA ALA A 112 10.43 7.43 17.10
C ALA A 112 9.37 6.34 17.31
N SER A 113 9.32 5.76 18.51
CA SER A 113 8.28 4.79 18.89
C SER A 113 6.89 5.42 18.90
N VAL A 114 6.75 6.65 19.42
CA VAL A 114 5.47 7.38 19.41
C VAL A 114 5.02 7.68 17.98
N ALA A 115 5.93 8.17 17.13
CA ALA A 115 5.62 8.42 15.72
C ALA A 115 5.16 7.15 14.98
N ALA A 116 5.85 6.02 15.21
CA ALA A 116 5.45 4.74 14.65
C ALA A 116 4.09 4.27 15.19
N ALA A 117 3.84 4.40 16.49
CA ALA A 117 2.57 4.02 17.10
C ALA A 117 1.39 4.81 16.50
N LEU A 118 1.56 6.12 16.28
CA LEU A 118 0.53 6.95 15.64
C LEU A 118 0.19 6.49 14.22
N LEU A 119 1.19 6.05 13.45
CA LEU A 119 0.97 5.52 12.10
C LEU A 119 0.31 4.13 12.14
N ILE A 120 0.82 3.23 12.99
CA ILE A 120 0.35 1.84 13.11
C ILE A 120 -1.08 1.77 13.65
N MET A 121 -1.44 2.64 14.60
CA MET A 121 -2.76 2.64 15.22
C MET A 121 -3.82 3.41 14.42
N ASN A 122 -3.45 4.04 13.29
CA ASN A 122 -4.39 4.78 12.48
C ASN A 122 -5.16 3.84 11.53
N PRO A 123 -6.47 3.62 11.74
CA PRO A 123 -7.24 2.69 10.92
C PRO A 123 -7.32 3.12 9.45
N ASN A 124 -7.22 4.42 9.16
CA ASN A 124 -7.22 4.92 7.78
C ASN A 124 -5.95 4.50 7.02
N LEU A 125 -4.82 4.36 7.73
CA LEU A 125 -3.57 3.88 7.13
C LEU A 125 -3.48 2.35 7.07
N LEU A 126 -4.21 1.65 7.95
CA LEU A 126 -4.28 0.18 7.96
C LEU A 126 -5.21 -0.40 6.89
N TYR A 127 -6.03 0.43 6.24
CA TYR A 127 -6.76 0.05 5.05
C TYR A 127 -5.82 0.08 3.83
N LEU A 128 -5.17 -1.07 3.57
CA LEU A 128 -4.01 -1.24 2.67
C LEU A 128 -4.33 -1.98 1.36
#